data_AF-A0A838UKI7-F1
#
_entry.id   AF-A0A838UKI7-F1
#
_cell.length_a   1.000
_cell.length_b   1.000
_cell.length_c   1.000
_cell.angle_alpha   90.00
_cell.angle_beta   90.00
_cell.angle_gamma   90.00
#
_symmetry.space_group_name_H-M   'P 1'
#
loop_
_entity.id
_entity.type
_entity.pdbx_description
1 polymer ?
#
loop_
_entity_poly.entity_id
_entity_poly.type
_entity_poly.pdbx_seq_one_letter_code
_entity_poly.pdbx_strand_id
1 'polypeptide(L)'
;MITLTATLPCGLPPAWAVWERHLFALLDEAVTPFWGKYLRPDGRLIWRAKMEETWQPRDGVDDFYEAVYNWPLLYLLGGGDHLLTRSHTAWEGITAQLTEMGMLKDDFDIGYDQFHISEGQLFFDFLCMADPTNQAMIARARRFAGWYLNEDPAALNYDPQRQIIRAPHTGSSGPRWGYLTDEPPTFPWAAAMRRYGLPFSDVPGVTTYDDLRDPAQAAAMGAAVQARMGRGDVATNLLATTIVANAALLTGETKYTEWIATYVAAWQQRAQANGGVLPDNVGLSGEVGEYLAGKWYGGLYGWTWPHGFHNIGAAAFVAAANAFVLTRDARFLALPRDQLRAIMGHGEMRDGDPSDMTLHHHWASIFAALDPPHTTWLIPYRYGDGGWFDYQPLPPSYPISLWALSMALGDAQAITHLREVGRYDWRQVFAMRTKEDSGHEAPWFTFLAGENPEYPVTILAQAC
;
A
#
# COMPACT_ATOMS: atom_id res chain seq x y z
N MET A 1 -27.28 14.13 -20.46
CA MET A 1 -26.44 13.45 -21.46
C MET A 1 -25.80 14.52 -22.31
N ILE A 2 -24.50 14.78 -22.14
CA ILE A 2 -23.77 15.71 -23.00
C ILE A 2 -23.41 14.91 -24.26
N THR A 3 -23.96 15.30 -25.41
CA THR A 3 -23.57 14.70 -26.69
C THR A 3 -22.28 15.35 -27.13
N LEU A 4 -21.17 14.61 -27.07
CA LEU A 4 -19.91 15.01 -27.68
C LEU A 4 -19.92 14.56 -29.14
N THR A 5 -19.83 15.51 -30.07
CA THR A 5 -19.71 15.24 -31.51
C THR A 5 -18.29 15.57 -31.94
N ALA A 6 -17.54 14.57 -32.39
CA ALA A 6 -16.22 14.79 -32.98
C ALA A 6 -16.36 15.57 -34.29
N THR A 7 -15.76 16.76 -34.36
CA THR A 7 -15.80 17.64 -35.54
C THR A 7 -14.54 17.56 -36.40
N LEU A 8 -13.55 16.77 -35.96
CA LEU A 8 -12.28 16.56 -36.66
C LEU A 8 -12.19 15.11 -37.13
N PRO A 9 -11.77 14.85 -38.38
CA PRO A 9 -11.48 13.50 -38.83
C PRO A 9 -10.40 12.87 -37.94
N CYS A 10 -10.59 11.61 -37.53
CA CYS A 10 -9.50 10.85 -36.91
C CYS A 10 -8.43 10.64 -37.99
N GLY A 11 -7.22 11.17 -37.76
CA GLY A 11 -6.06 10.88 -38.61
C GLY A 11 -5.63 9.41 -38.49
N LEU A 12 -4.45 9.07 -38.99
CA LEU A 12 -3.85 7.78 -38.66
C LEU A 12 -3.57 7.75 -37.15
N PRO A 13 -4.19 6.83 -36.38
CA PRO A 13 -3.92 6.75 -34.95
C PRO A 13 -2.45 6.37 -34.73
N PRO A 14 -1.82 6.88 -33.67
CA PRO A 14 -0.46 6.47 -33.34
C PRO A 14 -0.44 4.97 -33.01
N ALA A 15 0.68 4.29 -33.31
CA ALA A 15 0.78 2.83 -33.17
C ALA A 15 0.44 2.34 -31.75
N TRP A 16 0.84 3.09 -30.72
CA TRP A 16 0.55 2.73 -29.32
C TRP A 16 -0.95 2.65 -29.05
N ALA A 17 -1.77 3.51 -29.66
CA ALA A 17 -3.22 3.50 -29.42
C ALA A 17 -3.85 2.23 -30.02
N VAL A 18 -3.32 1.74 -31.14
CA VAL A 18 -3.75 0.47 -31.74
C VAL A 18 -3.34 -0.71 -30.86
N TRP A 19 -2.09 -0.71 -30.37
CA TRP A 19 -1.58 -1.73 -29.46
C TRP A 19 -2.33 -1.78 -28.12
N GLU A 20 -2.67 -0.63 -27.55
CA GLU A 20 -3.43 -0.54 -26.30
C GLU A 20 -4.84 -1.14 -26.48
N ARG A 21 -5.51 -0.85 -27.59
CA ARG A 21 -6.81 -1.49 -27.90
C ARG A 21 -6.69 -2.99 -28.08
N HIS A 22 -5.59 -3.48 -28.66
CA HIS A 22 -5.34 -4.93 -28.76
C HIS A 22 -5.09 -5.56 -27.40
N LEU A 23 -4.30 -4.91 -26.54
CA LEU A 23 -4.06 -5.35 -25.17
C LEU A 23 -5.37 -5.44 -24.38
N PHE A 24 -6.23 -4.41 -24.44
CA PHE A 24 -7.53 -4.44 -23.76
C PHE A 24 -8.42 -5.58 -24.26
N ALA A 25 -8.45 -5.83 -25.58
CA ALA A 25 -9.21 -6.97 -26.13
C ALA A 25 -8.67 -8.31 -25.61
N LEU A 26 -7.34 -8.48 -25.56
CA LEU A 26 -6.70 -9.69 -25.04
C LEU A 26 -7.00 -9.91 -23.55
N LEU A 27 -6.91 -8.85 -22.74
CA LEU A 27 -7.23 -8.90 -21.31
C LEU A 27 -8.72 -9.24 -21.09
N ASP A 28 -9.61 -8.64 -21.88
CA ASP A 28 -11.06 -8.90 -21.84
C ASP A 28 -11.38 -10.37 -22.15
N GLU A 29 -10.72 -10.95 -23.16
CA GLU A 29 -10.84 -12.37 -23.51
C GLU A 29 -10.33 -13.30 -22.40
N ALA A 30 -9.23 -12.92 -21.73
CA ALA A 30 -8.60 -13.73 -20.67
C ALA A 30 -9.47 -13.88 -19.41
N VAL A 31 -10.41 -12.96 -19.16
CA VAL A 31 -11.31 -13.04 -17.99
C VAL A 31 -12.21 -14.26 -18.04
N THR A 32 -12.67 -14.67 -19.23
CA THR A 32 -13.59 -15.82 -19.36
C THR A 32 -12.98 -17.16 -18.94
N PRO A 33 -11.80 -17.59 -19.46
CA PRO A 33 -11.16 -18.81 -19.00
C PRO A 33 -10.68 -18.70 -17.54
N PHE A 34 -10.27 -17.52 -17.09
CA PHE A 34 -9.94 -17.32 -15.67
C PHE A 34 -11.16 -17.56 -14.77
N TRP A 35 -12.29 -16.92 -15.08
CA TRP A 35 -13.54 -17.11 -14.36
C TRP A 35 -13.94 -18.58 -14.33
N GLY A 36 -13.97 -19.25 -15.48
CA GLY A 36 -14.37 -20.66 -15.56
C GLY A 36 -13.46 -21.62 -14.78
N LYS A 37 -12.19 -21.24 -14.53
CA LYS A 37 -11.21 -22.07 -13.81
C LYS A 37 -11.15 -21.79 -12.31
N TYR A 38 -11.29 -20.52 -11.91
CA TYR A 38 -11.01 -20.07 -10.55
C TYR A 38 -12.22 -19.52 -9.80
N LEU A 39 -13.33 -19.24 -10.49
CA LEU A 39 -14.56 -18.73 -9.88
C LEU A 39 -15.74 -19.66 -10.14
N ARG A 40 -16.64 -19.68 -9.15
CA ARG A 40 -17.96 -20.28 -9.29
C ARG A 40 -18.91 -19.30 -9.99
N PRO A 41 -20.06 -19.78 -10.51
CA PRO A 41 -21.05 -18.90 -11.14
C PRO A 41 -21.57 -17.76 -10.24
N ASP A 42 -21.52 -17.94 -8.92
CA ASP A 42 -21.91 -16.95 -7.91
C ASP A 42 -20.77 -16.01 -7.51
N GLY A 43 -19.62 -16.06 -8.18
CA GLY A 43 -18.47 -15.17 -7.95
C GLY A 43 -17.53 -15.62 -6.84
N ARG A 44 -17.80 -16.75 -6.16
CA ARG A 44 -16.89 -17.30 -5.14
C ARG A 44 -15.62 -17.87 -5.76
N LEU A 45 -14.51 -17.80 -5.03
CA LEU A 45 -13.28 -18.48 -5.43
C LEU A 45 -13.41 -20.00 -5.26
N ILE A 46 -12.90 -20.75 -6.23
CA ILE A 46 -12.70 -22.20 -6.15
C ILE A 46 -11.43 -22.45 -5.33
N TRP A 47 -11.56 -22.30 -4.01
CA TRP A 47 -10.49 -22.55 -3.06
C TRP A 47 -10.99 -23.35 -1.86
N ARG A 48 -11.26 -22.68 -0.73
CA ARG A 48 -11.73 -23.29 0.52
C ARG A 48 -13.04 -22.66 0.95
N ALA A 49 -13.90 -23.47 1.57
CA ALA A 49 -15.19 -23.02 2.09
C ALA A 49 -15.18 -22.79 3.61
N LYS A 50 -14.14 -23.25 4.32
CA LYS A 50 -14.01 -23.14 5.78
C LYS A 50 -12.54 -23.01 6.17
N MET A 51 -12.30 -22.31 7.26
CA MET A 51 -11.00 -22.23 7.93
C MET A 51 -10.72 -23.55 8.65
N GLU A 52 -9.50 -24.07 8.48
CA GLU A 52 -9.01 -25.20 9.29
C GLU A 52 -8.55 -24.68 10.67
N GLU A 53 -8.51 -25.55 11.68
CA GLU A 53 -8.10 -25.19 13.05
C GLU A 53 -6.68 -24.61 13.14
N THR A 54 -5.83 -24.89 12.14
CA THR A 54 -4.42 -24.46 12.07
C THR A 54 -4.21 -23.12 11.36
N TRP A 55 -5.28 -22.49 10.85
CA TRP A 55 -5.15 -21.22 10.11
C TRP A 55 -5.12 -20.00 11.05
N GLN A 56 -4.24 -19.03 10.76
CA GLN A 56 -4.13 -17.80 11.54
C GLN A 56 -5.35 -16.89 11.29
N PRO A 57 -6.16 -16.57 12.30
CA PRO A 57 -7.47 -15.95 12.09
C PRO A 57 -7.40 -14.43 11.85
N ARG A 58 -6.21 -13.89 11.54
CA ARG A 58 -5.99 -12.45 11.31
C ARG A 58 -5.76 -12.12 9.83
N ASP A 59 -5.27 -13.06 9.03
CA ASP A 59 -4.67 -12.78 7.72
C ASP A 59 -5.37 -13.54 6.57
N GLY A 60 -5.29 -12.99 5.35
CA GLY A 60 -5.68 -13.62 4.09
C GLY A 60 -6.99 -13.11 3.46
N VAL A 61 -7.56 -11.98 3.92
CA VAL A 61 -8.78 -11.40 3.32
C VAL A 61 -8.49 -10.73 1.98
N ASP A 62 -7.39 -9.99 1.93
CA ASP A 62 -6.84 -9.29 0.77
C ASP A 62 -6.59 -10.23 -0.41
N ASP A 63 -5.92 -11.36 -0.18
CA ASP A 63 -5.61 -12.39 -1.19
C ASP A 63 -6.84 -12.80 -2.03
N PHE A 64 -8.03 -12.82 -1.42
CA PHE A 64 -9.26 -13.19 -2.11
C PHE A 64 -9.70 -12.12 -3.11
N TYR A 65 -9.65 -10.86 -2.70
CA TYR A 65 -10.05 -9.73 -3.55
C TYR A 65 -8.99 -9.45 -4.62
N GLU A 66 -7.70 -9.64 -4.30
CA GLU A 66 -6.58 -9.51 -5.24
C GLU A 66 -6.65 -10.47 -6.43
N ALA A 67 -7.42 -11.55 -6.34
CA ALA A 67 -7.62 -12.45 -7.48
C ALA A 67 -8.32 -11.75 -8.68
N VAL A 68 -9.07 -10.67 -8.44
CA VAL A 68 -9.95 -10.02 -9.43
C VAL A 68 -9.95 -8.48 -9.40
N TYR A 69 -9.16 -7.85 -8.52
CA TYR A 69 -9.24 -6.42 -8.21
C TYR A 69 -9.07 -5.47 -9.39
N ASN A 70 -8.34 -5.88 -10.44
CA ASN A 70 -8.07 -5.05 -11.62
C ASN A 70 -9.21 -5.07 -12.68
N TRP A 71 -10.25 -5.87 -12.52
CA TRP A 71 -11.34 -5.93 -13.51
C TRP A 71 -12.17 -4.64 -13.62
N PRO A 72 -12.56 -3.96 -12.52
CA PRO A 72 -13.23 -2.67 -12.63
C PRO A 72 -12.30 -1.60 -13.21
N LEU A 73 -10.99 -1.68 -12.95
CA LEU A 73 -10.01 -0.77 -13.56
C LEU A 73 -9.94 -0.97 -15.08
N LEU A 74 -9.88 -2.22 -15.57
CA LEU A 74 -9.91 -2.49 -17.00
C LEU A 74 -11.21 -1.99 -17.65
N TYR A 75 -12.36 -2.14 -16.97
CA TYR A 75 -13.62 -1.55 -17.41
C TYR A 75 -13.53 -0.02 -17.54
N LEU A 76 -13.02 0.67 -16.52
CA LEU A 76 -12.83 2.13 -16.51
C LEU A 76 -11.91 2.62 -17.64
N LEU A 77 -10.89 1.84 -18.01
CA LEU A 77 -9.97 2.13 -19.11
C LEU A 77 -10.57 1.84 -20.51
N GLY A 78 -11.75 1.23 -20.59
CA GLY A 78 -12.46 0.97 -21.84
C GLY A 78 -12.42 -0.49 -22.33
N GLY A 79 -12.26 -1.43 -21.41
CA GLY A 79 -12.57 -2.85 -21.59
C GLY A 79 -14.08 -3.12 -21.74
N GLY A 80 -14.50 -4.39 -21.78
CA GLY A 80 -15.89 -4.76 -22.04
C GLY A 80 -16.84 -4.52 -20.86
N ASP A 81 -18.11 -4.15 -21.14
CA ASP A 81 -19.16 -3.92 -20.12
C ASP A 81 -19.42 -5.14 -19.20
N HIS A 82 -19.12 -6.34 -19.69
CA HIS A 82 -19.27 -7.57 -18.93
C HIS A 82 -18.31 -7.63 -17.72
N LEU A 83 -17.19 -6.90 -17.75
CA LEU A 83 -16.24 -6.80 -16.64
C LEU A 83 -16.88 -6.15 -15.42
N LEU A 84 -17.68 -5.11 -15.59
CA LEU A 84 -18.39 -4.47 -14.48
C LEU A 84 -19.39 -5.44 -13.84
N THR A 85 -20.18 -6.14 -14.65
CA THR A 85 -21.14 -7.14 -14.18
C THR A 85 -20.44 -8.28 -13.42
N ARG A 86 -19.32 -8.79 -13.97
CA ARG A 86 -18.51 -9.83 -13.32
C ARG A 86 -17.88 -9.34 -12.03
N SER A 87 -17.42 -8.10 -11.99
CA SER A 87 -16.82 -7.50 -10.80
C SER A 87 -17.82 -7.43 -9.64
N HIS A 88 -19.05 -6.96 -9.89
CA HIS A 88 -20.11 -6.99 -8.87
C HIS A 88 -20.41 -8.41 -8.39
N THR A 89 -20.50 -9.37 -9.32
CA THR A 89 -20.75 -10.78 -8.96
C THR A 89 -19.63 -11.36 -8.11
N ALA A 90 -18.36 -11.12 -8.49
CA ALA A 90 -17.20 -11.58 -7.76
C ALA A 90 -17.11 -10.92 -6.37
N TRP A 91 -17.37 -9.61 -6.26
CA TRP A 91 -17.42 -8.91 -4.97
C TRP A 91 -18.41 -9.55 -4.00
N GLU A 92 -19.67 -9.75 -4.43
CA GLU A 92 -20.69 -10.36 -3.59
C GLU A 92 -20.35 -11.82 -3.22
N GLY A 93 -19.86 -12.61 -4.19
CA GLY A 93 -19.48 -13.99 -3.96
C GLY A 93 -18.32 -14.16 -2.98
N ILE A 94 -17.23 -13.42 -3.21
CA ILE A 94 -16.04 -13.42 -2.34
C ILE A 94 -16.40 -12.92 -0.94
N THR A 95 -17.14 -11.82 -0.83
CA THR A 95 -17.55 -11.25 0.46
C THR A 95 -18.42 -12.24 1.25
N ALA A 96 -19.36 -12.92 0.59
CA ALA A 96 -20.16 -13.96 1.22
C ALA A 96 -19.30 -15.15 1.70
N GLN A 97 -18.33 -15.57 0.89
CA GLN A 97 -17.39 -16.64 1.24
C GLN A 97 -16.55 -16.28 2.47
N LEU A 98 -15.95 -15.09 2.50
CA LEU A 98 -15.15 -14.63 3.63
C LEU A 98 -15.99 -14.40 4.90
N THR A 99 -17.25 -13.97 4.75
CA THR A 99 -18.20 -13.86 5.87
C THR A 99 -18.52 -15.23 6.47
N GLU A 100 -18.78 -16.24 5.65
CA GLU A 100 -19.02 -17.62 6.10
C GLU A 100 -17.77 -18.25 6.76
N MET A 101 -16.58 -17.81 6.34
CA MET A 101 -15.31 -18.18 6.96
C MET A 101 -15.05 -17.44 8.28
N GLY A 102 -15.91 -16.48 8.64
CA GLY A 102 -15.79 -15.69 9.87
C GLY A 102 -14.64 -14.69 9.85
N MET A 103 -14.18 -14.28 8.66
CA MET A 103 -13.11 -13.29 8.49
C MET A 103 -13.67 -11.87 8.35
N LEU A 104 -14.89 -11.75 7.82
CA LEU A 104 -15.61 -10.49 7.71
C LEU A 104 -16.78 -10.44 8.69
N LYS A 105 -17.08 -9.23 9.12
CA LYS A 105 -18.33 -8.85 9.77
C LYS A 105 -18.85 -7.61 9.05
N ASP A 106 -20.13 -7.64 8.67
CA ASP A 106 -20.80 -6.55 7.95
C ASP A 106 -20.05 -6.12 6.67
N ASP A 107 -19.59 -7.11 5.88
CA ASP A 107 -18.83 -6.98 4.62
C ASP A 107 -17.40 -6.43 4.75
N PHE A 108 -16.84 -6.33 5.96
CA PHE A 108 -15.51 -5.76 6.18
C PHE A 108 -14.70 -6.57 7.18
N ASP A 109 -13.37 -6.46 7.06
CA ASP A 109 -12.41 -7.19 7.90
C ASP A 109 -12.72 -6.97 9.38
N ILE A 110 -12.75 -8.05 10.16
CA ILE A 110 -12.99 -7.99 11.60
C ILE A 110 -11.89 -7.21 12.31
N GLY A 111 -10.64 -7.34 11.83
CA GLY A 111 -9.53 -6.53 12.27
C GLY A 111 -8.18 -7.11 11.83
N TYR A 112 -7.51 -6.38 10.94
CA TYR A 112 -6.17 -6.65 10.46
C TYR A 112 -5.40 -5.35 10.22
N ASP A 113 -4.17 -5.42 9.73
CA ASP A 113 -3.36 -4.23 9.52
C ASP A 113 -3.76 -3.48 8.25
N GLN A 114 -3.54 -2.17 8.24
CA GLN A 114 -3.94 -1.33 7.11
C GLN A 114 -3.07 -1.52 5.88
N PHE A 115 -1.91 -2.19 5.96
CA PHE A 115 -1.16 -2.52 4.75
C PHE A 115 -1.96 -3.53 3.92
N HIS A 116 -2.34 -4.66 4.49
CA HIS A 116 -3.11 -5.68 3.79
C HIS A 116 -4.57 -5.30 3.56
N ILE A 117 -5.25 -4.69 4.55
CA ILE A 117 -6.64 -4.22 4.33
C ILE A 117 -6.69 -3.29 3.12
N SER A 118 -5.72 -2.40 2.95
CA SER A 118 -5.70 -1.47 1.81
C SER A 118 -5.41 -2.16 0.48
N GLU A 119 -4.59 -3.22 0.46
CA GLU A 119 -4.38 -4.06 -0.73
C GLU A 119 -5.71 -4.69 -1.18
N GLY A 120 -6.44 -5.32 -0.25
CA GLY A 120 -7.77 -5.89 -0.54
C GLY A 120 -8.82 -4.85 -0.92
N GLN A 121 -8.78 -3.64 -0.35
CA GLN A 121 -9.74 -2.56 -0.63
C GLN A 121 -9.65 -2.02 -2.07
N LEU A 122 -8.52 -2.20 -2.78
CA LEU A 122 -8.38 -1.75 -4.16
C LEU A 122 -9.54 -2.23 -5.05
N PHE A 123 -10.00 -3.46 -4.87
CA PHE A 123 -11.13 -3.99 -5.64
C PHE A 123 -12.42 -3.20 -5.38
N PHE A 124 -12.72 -2.93 -4.11
CA PHE A 124 -13.90 -2.17 -3.71
C PHE A 124 -13.84 -0.73 -4.20
N ASP A 125 -12.67 -0.09 -4.09
CA ASP A 125 -12.47 1.30 -4.51
C ASP A 125 -12.59 1.45 -6.03
N PHE A 126 -11.98 0.55 -6.81
CA PHE A 126 -12.16 0.55 -8.27
C PHE A 126 -13.60 0.24 -8.67
N LEU A 127 -14.29 -0.66 -7.97
CA LEU A 127 -15.70 -0.96 -8.24
C LEU A 127 -16.61 0.23 -7.94
N CYS A 128 -16.35 0.96 -6.85
CA CYS A 128 -17.03 2.21 -6.52
C CYS A 128 -16.78 3.28 -7.58
N MET A 129 -15.55 3.39 -8.09
CA MET A 129 -15.22 4.32 -9.17
C MET A 129 -15.89 3.93 -10.49
N ALA A 130 -15.99 2.64 -10.79
CA ALA A 130 -16.61 2.09 -11.99
C ALA A 130 -18.15 2.24 -12.01
N ASP A 131 -18.80 2.16 -10.86
CA ASP A 131 -20.25 2.33 -10.71
C ASP A 131 -20.58 3.24 -9.50
N PRO A 132 -20.31 4.56 -9.61
CA PRO A 132 -20.40 5.49 -8.48
C PRO A 132 -21.83 5.79 -8.05
N THR A 133 -22.84 5.31 -8.79
CA THR A 133 -24.26 5.51 -8.48
C THR A 133 -24.89 4.33 -7.75
N ASN A 134 -24.12 3.25 -7.57
CA ASN A 134 -24.59 2.03 -6.94
C ASN A 134 -24.92 2.23 -5.46
N GLN A 135 -26.19 2.14 -5.12
CA GLN A 135 -26.65 2.42 -3.76
C GLN A 135 -26.11 1.43 -2.72
N ALA A 136 -25.86 0.17 -3.10
CA ALA A 136 -25.29 -0.82 -2.19
C ALA A 136 -23.82 -0.51 -1.88
N MET A 137 -23.03 -0.12 -2.90
CA MET A 137 -21.64 0.31 -2.72
C MET A 137 -21.55 1.58 -1.87
N ILE A 138 -22.39 2.58 -2.14
CA ILE A 138 -22.45 3.81 -1.35
C ILE A 138 -22.78 3.52 0.12
N ALA A 139 -23.75 2.62 0.38
CA ALA A 139 -24.09 2.24 1.74
C ALA A 139 -22.94 1.51 2.46
N ARG A 140 -22.19 0.66 1.75
CA ARG A 140 -20.98 -0.01 2.26
C ARG A 140 -19.88 0.99 2.56
N ALA A 141 -19.55 1.89 1.63
CA ALA A 141 -18.53 2.91 1.82
C ALA A 141 -18.82 3.79 3.05
N ARG A 142 -20.09 4.22 3.23
CA ARG A 142 -20.52 4.94 4.45
C ARG A 142 -20.27 4.12 5.71
N ARG A 143 -20.66 2.84 5.72
CA ARG A 143 -20.47 1.95 6.87
C ARG A 143 -18.99 1.73 7.19
N PHE A 144 -18.17 1.50 6.17
CA PHE A 144 -16.74 1.24 6.31
C PHE A 144 -16.04 2.46 6.91
N ALA A 145 -16.32 3.65 6.39
CA ALA A 145 -15.84 4.90 6.98
C ALA A 145 -16.40 5.15 8.39
N GLY A 146 -17.66 4.76 8.63
CA GLY A 146 -18.35 4.90 9.92
C GLY A 146 -17.60 4.27 11.10
N TRP A 147 -16.90 3.15 10.90
CA TRP A 147 -16.09 2.54 11.96
C TRP A 147 -14.84 3.36 12.35
N TYR A 148 -14.34 4.20 11.46
CA TYR A 148 -13.23 5.13 11.76
C TYR A 148 -13.73 6.50 12.23
N LEU A 149 -14.98 6.84 11.92
CA LEU A 149 -15.67 8.02 12.45
C LEU A 149 -16.40 7.74 13.78
N ASN A 150 -16.33 6.51 14.31
CA ASN A 150 -17.03 6.06 15.52
C ASN A 150 -18.57 6.17 15.43
N GLU A 151 -19.13 5.98 14.24
CA GLU A 151 -20.59 5.99 14.02
C GLU A 151 -21.26 4.69 14.51
N ASP A 152 -20.49 3.62 14.66
CA ASP A 152 -20.91 2.37 15.33
C ASP A 152 -20.32 2.31 16.75
N PRO A 153 -21.15 2.38 17.81
CA PRO A 153 -20.67 2.31 19.18
C PRO A 153 -20.05 0.96 19.57
N ALA A 154 -20.29 -0.11 18.79
CA ALA A 154 -19.69 -1.41 19.02
C ALA A 154 -18.28 -1.56 18.41
N ALA A 155 -17.84 -0.62 17.57
CA ALA A 155 -16.58 -0.68 16.83
C ALA A 155 -15.89 0.70 16.79
N LEU A 156 -15.32 1.10 17.93
CA LEU A 156 -14.68 2.40 18.13
C LEU A 156 -13.18 2.36 17.78
N ASN A 157 -12.83 2.43 16.49
CA ASN A 157 -11.45 2.37 16.03
C ASN A 157 -10.64 3.63 16.33
N TYR A 158 -11.29 4.80 16.41
CA TYR A 158 -10.62 6.10 16.48
C TYR A 158 -10.79 6.76 17.85
N ASP A 159 -9.76 7.46 18.32
CA ASP A 159 -9.84 8.38 19.45
C ASP A 159 -9.77 9.82 18.92
N PRO A 160 -10.87 10.59 18.94
CA PRO A 160 -10.90 11.95 18.42
C PRO A 160 -10.16 12.97 19.29
N GLN A 161 -9.95 12.68 20.59
CA GLN A 161 -9.22 13.58 21.49
C GLN A 161 -7.72 13.48 21.26
N ARG A 162 -7.22 12.26 21.04
CA ARG A 162 -5.80 11.97 20.80
C ARG A 162 -5.45 11.92 19.31
N GLN A 163 -6.45 11.92 18.43
CA GLN A 163 -6.29 11.85 16.98
C GLN A 163 -5.45 10.63 16.57
N ILE A 164 -5.86 9.47 17.07
CA ILE A 164 -5.19 8.18 16.83
C ILE A 164 -6.20 7.10 16.47
N ILE A 165 -5.79 6.18 15.61
CA ILE A 165 -6.40 4.86 15.50
C ILE A 165 -5.82 3.99 16.62
N ARG A 166 -6.70 3.29 17.35
CA ARG A 166 -6.38 2.78 18.70
C ARG A 166 -5.57 1.49 18.73
N ALA A 167 -5.45 0.80 17.60
CA ALA A 167 -4.64 -0.42 17.48
C ALA A 167 -4.01 -0.50 16.08
N PRO A 168 -2.93 -1.28 15.93
CA PRO A 168 -2.38 -1.57 14.60
C PRO A 168 -3.28 -2.51 13.77
N HIS A 169 -4.11 -3.30 14.46
CA HIS A 169 -5.14 -4.13 13.84
C HIS A 169 -6.53 -3.55 14.14
N THR A 170 -7.28 -3.16 13.12
CA THR A 170 -8.61 -2.53 13.25
C THR A 170 -9.58 -2.98 12.18
N GLY A 171 -10.87 -2.93 12.48
CA GLY A 171 -11.90 -3.35 11.53
C GLY A 171 -13.33 -3.13 12.01
N SER A 172 -14.25 -3.91 11.47
CA SER A 172 -15.70 -3.88 11.75
C SER A 172 -16.07 -4.33 13.17
N SER A 173 -15.11 -4.81 13.95
CA SER A 173 -15.26 -5.14 15.37
C SER A 173 -14.49 -4.20 16.30
N GLY A 174 -14.01 -3.07 15.78
CA GLY A 174 -13.22 -2.10 16.53
C GLY A 174 -11.73 -2.51 16.64
N PRO A 175 -11.00 -1.93 17.61
CA PRO A 175 -9.59 -2.23 17.82
C PRO A 175 -9.39 -3.70 18.19
N ARG A 176 -8.62 -4.43 17.39
CA ARG A 176 -8.33 -5.85 17.60
C ARG A 176 -7.01 -6.02 18.34
N TRP A 177 -7.08 -5.87 19.66
CA TRP A 177 -5.92 -5.92 20.57
C TRP A 177 -5.02 -7.14 20.35
N GLY A 178 -3.71 -6.92 20.55
CA GLY A 178 -2.68 -7.93 20.37
C GLY A 178 -2.26 -8.11 18.91
N TYR A 179 -1.15 -8.82 18.72
CA TYR A 179 -0.61 -9.14 17.41
C TYR A 179 -0.77 -10.63 17.09
N LEU A 180 -0.35 -11.49 18.02
CA LEU A 180 -0.42 -12.94 17.91
C LEU A 180 -1.72 -13.46 18.53
N THR A 181 -2.15 -14.62 18.04
CA THR A 181 -3.32 -15.35 18.55
C THR A 181 -2.98 -16.57 19.37
N ASP A 182 -1.72 -17.01 19.34
CA ASP A 182 -1.23 -18.13 20.14
C ASP A 182 -1.25 -17.79 21.62
N GLU A 183 -1.54 -18.80 22.44
CA GLU A 183 -1.45 -18.71 23.91
C GLU A 183 -0.53 -19.82 24.44
N PRO A 184 0.68 -19.50 24.93
CA PRO A 184 1.27 -18.16 25.01
C PRO A 184 1.67 -17.58 23.64
N PRO A 185 1.76 -16.24 23.49
CA PRO A 185 2.18 -15.59 22.26
C PRO A 185 3.57 -16.08 21.80
N THR A 186 3.64 -16.62 20.58
CA THR A 186 4.88 -17.13 19.98
C THR A 186 5.13 -16.46 18.64
N PHE A 187 6.31 -15.87 18.44
CA PHE A 187 6.69 -15.30 17.13
C PHE A 187 7.40 -16.39 16.31
N PRO A 188 6.75 -16.97 15.30
CA PRO A 188 7.25 -18.19 14.65
C PRO A 188 8.45 -17.89 13.75
N TRP A 189 9.40 -18.83 13.71
CA TRP A 189 10.43 -18.84 12.67
C TRP A 189 9.82 -19.27 11.33
N ALA A 190 9.93 -18.42 10.32
CA ALA A 190 9.64 -18.75 8.93
C ALA A 190 10.82 -18.40 8.02
N ALA A 191 11.18 -19.30 7.09
CA ALA A 191 12.32 -19.13 6.19
C ALA A 191 12.22 -17.85 5.34
N ALA A 192 11.03 -17.56 4.81
CA ALA A 192 10.76 -16.37 3.99
C ALA A 192 10.96 -15.06 4.76
N MET A 193 10.75 -15.09 6.08
CA MET A 193 10.84 -13.90 6.94
C MET A 193 12.27 -13.64 7.43
N ARG A 194 13.21 -14.58 7.22
CA ARG A 194 14.62 -14.43 7.63
C ARG A 194 15.28 -13.19 7.05
N ARG A 195 14.95 -12.81 5.82
CA ARG A 195 15.49 -11.62 5.14
C ARG A 195 15.17 -10.31 5.88
N TYR A 196 14.06 -10.25 6.60
CA TYR A 196 13.65 -9.06 7.33
C TYR A 196 14.29 -8.96 8.71
N GLY A 197 14.91 -10.02 9.23
CA GLY A 197 15.52 -10.01 10.55
C GLY A 197 14.49 -9.89 11.68
N LEU A 198 14.95 -9.44 12.85
CA LEU A 198 14.15 -9.38 14.08
C LEU A 198 13.31 -8.09 14.15
N PRO A 199 12.07 -8.14 14.67
CA PRO A 199 11.30 -6.94 15.02
C PRO A 199 11.98 -6.09 16.11
N PHE A 200 12.62 -6.76 17.08
CA PHE A 200 13.29 -6.12 18.21
C PHE A 200 14.66 -6.76 18.48
N SER A 201 15.71 -5.95 18.53
CA SER A 201 17.08 -6.36 18.85
C SER A 201 17.38 -6.46 20.35
N ASP A 202 16.46 -5.99 21.20
CA ASP A 202 16.67 -5.86 22.64
C ASP A 202 15.97 -6.96 23.48
N VAL A 203 15.49 -8.03 22.83
CA VAL A 203 14.88 -9.17 23.51
C VAL A 203 15.97 -10.07 24.11
N PRO A 204 16.01 -10.26 25.44
CA PRO A 204 17.07 -11.05 26.07
C PRO A 204 17.14 -12.47 25.51
N GLY A 205 18.34 -12.87 25.09
CA GLY A 205 18.60 -14.20 24.54
C GLY A 205 18.27 -14.35 23.05
N VAL A 206 17.72 -13.33 22.38
CA VAL A 206 17.42 -13.35 20.93
C VAL A 206 18.29 -12.31 20.23
N THR A 207 19.26 -12.77 19.45
CA THR A 207 20.28 -11.92 18.81
C THR A 207 20.25 -11.99 17.29
N THR A 208 19.84 -13.14 16.73
CA THR A 208 19.69 -13.35 15.29
C THR A 208 18.27 -13.81 14.97
N TYR A 209 17.85 -13.76 13.71
CA TYR A 209 16.54 -14.31 13.35
C TYR A 209 16.46 -15.83 13.55
N ASP A 210 17.58 -16.54 13.37
CA ASP A 210 17.63 -18.01 13.46
C ASP A 210 17.50 -18.55 14.89
N ASP A 211 17.69 -17.68 15.88
CA ASP A 211 17.45 -17.92 17.31
C ASP A 211 15.97 -18.27 17.59
N LEU A 212 15.04 -17.77 16.76
CA LEU A 212 13.61 -18.08 16.85
C LEU A 212 13.26 -19.54 16.55
N ARG A 213 14.22 -20.37 16.12
CA ARG A 213 14.02 -21.83 16.05
C ARG A 213 13.92 -22.47 17.43
N ASP A 214 14.48 -21.83 18.46
CA ASP A 214 14.30 -22.24 19.86
C ASP A 214 12.92 -21.75 20.34
N PRO A 215 12.02 -22.66 20.76
CA PRO A 215 10.68 -22.28 21.24
C PRO A 215 10.69 -21.28 22.40
N ALA A 216 11.71 -21.32 23.28
CA ALA A 216 11.79 -20.37 24.40
C ALA A 216 12.08 -18.95 23.90
N GLN A 217 12.91 -18.83 22.87
CA GLN A 217 13.29 -17.56 22.24
C GLN A 217 12.17 -17.01 21.36
N ALA A 218 11.47 -17.90 20.63
CA ALA A 218 10.26 -17.57 19.89
C ALA A 218 9.14 -17.04 20.82
N ALA A 219 8.95 -17.65 21.99
CA ALA A 219 8.00 -17.17 23.00
C ALA A 219 8.43 -15.83 23.62
N ALA A 220 9.72 -15.64 23.90
CA ALA A 220 10.23 -14.36 24.41
C ALA A 220 10.01 -13.21 23.40
N MET A 221 10.30 -13.44 22.12
CA MET A 221 10.00 -12.50 21.05
C MET A 221 8.48 -12.29 20.89
N GLY A 222 7.69 -13.35 20.95
CA GLY A 222 6.23 -13.28 20.87
C GLY A 222 5.62 -12.40 21.97
N ALA A 223 6.10 -12.54 23.21
CA ALA A 223 5.70 -11.68 24.32
C ALA A 223 6.07 -10.20 24.08
N ALA A 224 7.26 -9.93 23.54
CA ALA A 224 7.68 -8.57 23.20
C ALA A 224 6.82 -7.96 22.09
N VAL A 225 6.56 -8.70 21.00
CA VAL A 225 5.66 -8.27 19.92
C VAL A 225 4.25 -8.01 20.43
N GLN A 226 3.70 -8.92 21.24
CA GLN A 226 2.36 -8.74 21.82
C GLN A 226 2.26 -7.46 22.67
N ALA A 227 3.28 -7.18 23.48
CA ALA A 227 3.30 -6.02 24.37
C ALA A 227 3.51 -4.69 23.64
N ARG A 228 4.34 -4.68 22.58
CA ARG A 228 4.83 -3.45 21.94
C ARG A 228 4.11 -3.10 20.64
N MET A 229 3.58 -4.09 19.92
CA MET A 229 2.83 -3.93 18.66
C MET A 229 1.33 -4.27 18.79
N GLY A 230 0.84 -4.59 19.99
CA GLY A 230 -0.55 -5.03 20.18
C GLY A 230 -1.58 -3.93 20.38
N ARG A 231 -1.18 -2.65 20.46
CA ARG A 231 -2.06 -1.51 20.81
C ARG A 231 -1.41 -0.18 20.45
N GLY A 232 -2.22 0.87 20.34
CA GLY A 232 -1.76 2.18 19.88
C GLY A 232 -1.84 2.33 18.36
N ASP A 233 -1.54 3.52 17.87
CA ASP A 233 -1.50 3.82 16.45
C ASP A 233 -0.14 3.47 15.84
N VAL A 234 -0.14 3.19 14.54
CA VAL A 234 1.06 2.98 13.73
C VAL A 234 0.96 3.80 12.46
N ALA A 235 2.11 4.18 11.91
CA ALA A 235 2.16 5.00 10.70
C ALA A 235 1.35 4.43 9.52
N THR A 236 1.34 3.11 9.35
CA THR A 236 0.60 2.43 8.29
C THR A 236 -0.91 2.60 8.39
N ASN A 237 -1.46 2.93 9.57
CA ASN A 237 -2.88 3.25 9.71
C ASN A 237 -3.31 4.51 8.95
N LEU A 238 -2.36 5.36 8.50
CA LEU A 238 -2.64 6.44 7.56
C LEU A 238 -3.32 5.95 6.27
N LEU A 239 -3.13 4.69 5.86
CA LEU A 239 -3.80 4.11 4.69
C LEU A 239 -5.33 4.01 4.87
N ALA A 240 -5.84 3.96 6.12
CA ALA A 240 -7.28 3.99 6.41
C ALA A 240 -7.97 5.27 5.89
N THR A 241 -7.20 6.32 5.60
CA THR A 241 -7.73 7.52 4.94
C THR A 241 -8.36 7.21 3.59
N THR A 242 -7.96 6.16 2.88
CA THR A 242 -8.56 5.76 1.59
C THR A 242 -9.99 5.25 1.78
N ILE A 243 -10.24 4.46 2.83
CA ILE A 243 -11.59 3.98 3.19
C ILE A 243 -12.53 5.19 3.39
N VAL A 244 -12.06 6.18 4.13
CA VAL A 244 -12.82 7.41 4.41
C VAL A 244 -12.94 8.29 3.16
N ALA A 245 -11.90 8.34 2.32
CA ALA A 245 -11.89 9.13 1.10
C ALA A 245 -12.87 8.59 0.05
N ASN A 246 -12.98 7.28 -0.09
CA ASN A 246 -13.96 6.65 -0.99
C ASN A 246 -15.40 7.04 -0.59
N ALA A 247 -15.73 7.01 0.70
CA ALA A 247 -17.01 7.52 1.19
C ALA A 247 -17.20 9.02 0.90
N ALA A 248 -16.15 9.85 1.05
CA ALA A 248 -16.20 11.27 0.71
C ALA A 248 -16.51 11.49 -0.79
N LEU A 249 -15.83 10.77 -1.67
CA LEU A 249 -15.99 10.88 -3.12
C LEU A 249 -17.39 10.45 -3.60
N LEU A 250 -17.94 9.39 -3.01
CA LEU A 250 -19.26 8.86 -3.37
C LEU A 250 -20.43 9.69 -2.84
N THR A 251 -20.23 10.40 -1.72
CA THR A 251 -21.34 11.04 -0.98
C THR A 251 -21.30 12.56 -0.98
N GLY A 252 -20.10 13.15 -1.08
CA GLY A 252 -19.87 14.58 -0.90
C GLY A 252 -20.04 15.09 0.54
N GLU A 253 -20.18 14.20 1.54
CA GLU A 253 -20.37 14.59 2.94
C GLU A 253 -19.07 15.13 3.56
N THR A 254 -19.12 16.32 4.15
CA THR A 254 -17.91 17.03 4.62
C THR A 254 -17.22 16.38 5.82
N LYS A 255 -17.97 15.63 6.64
CA LYS A 255 -17.45 14.92 7.82
C LYS A 255 -16.25 14.02 7.49
N TYR A 256 -16.26 13.41 6.30
CA TYR A 256 -15.19 12.53 5.84
C TYR A 256 -13.91 13.32 5.52
N THR A 257 -14.04 14.42 4.78
CA THR A 257 -12.92 15.33 4.47
C THR A 257 -12.33 15.94 5.75
N GLU A 258 -13.18 16.33 6.69
CA GLU A 258 -12.76 16.89 7.99
C GLU A 258 -12.00 15.87 8.85
N TRP A 259 -12.47 14.61 8.88
CA TRP A 259 -11.79 13.53 9.58
C TRP A 259 -10.40 13.27 8.99
N ILE A 260 -10.29 13.15 7.65
CA ILE A 260 -9.00 12.94 6.97
C ILE A 260 -8.04 14.09 7.25
N ALA A 261 -8.49 15.33 7.06
CA ALA A 261 -7.66 16.51 7.29
C ALA A 261 -7.12 16.55 8.74
N THR A 262 -7.96 16.21 9.71
CA THR A 262 -7.59 16.16 11.13
C THR A 262 -6.56 15.07 11.41
N TYR A 263 -6.81 13.85 10.94
CA TYR A 263 -5.94 12.71 11.22
C TYR A 263 -4.57 12.85 10.55
N VAL A 264 -4.52 13.28 9.28
CA VAL A 264 -3.25 13.50 8.57
C VAL A 264 -2.47 14.66 9.18
N ALA A 265 -3.14 15.75 9.58
CA ALA A 265 -2.48 16.85 10.27
C ALA A 265 -1.85 16.42 11.61
N ALA A 266 -2.49 15.51 12.35
CA ALA A 266 -1.94 14.98 13.60
C ALA A 266 -0.63 14.22 13.37
N TRP A 267 -0.56 13.39 12.33
CA TRP A 267 0.69 12.71 11.93
C TRP A 267 1.76 13.68 11.41
N GLN A 268 1.38 14.74 10.69
CA GLN A 268 2.32 15.80 10.30
C GLN A 268 2.93 16.50 11.52
N GLN A 269 2.13 16.81 12.54
CA GLN A 269 2.61 17.42 13.78
C GLN A 269 3.58 16.49 14.53
N ARG A 270 3.28 15.19 14.58
CA ARG A 270 4.17 14.18 15.16
C ARG A 270 5.49 14.07 14.41
N ALA A 271 5.45 14.09 13.08
CA ALA A 271 6.67 14.12 12.26
C ALA A 271 7.49 15.38 12.51
N GLN A 272 6.87 16.56 12.59
CA GLN A 272 7.55 17.83 12.91
C GLN A 272 8.23 17.79 14.29
N ALA A 273 7.55 17.25 15.30
CA ALA A 273 8.11 17.06 16.64
C ALA A 273 9.28 16.05 16.65
N ASN A 274 9.31 15.12 15.69
CA ASN A 274 10.34 14.11 15.52
C ASN A 274 11.38 14.49 14.44
N GLY A 275 11.70 15.78 14.31
CA GLY A 275 12.75 16.26 13.39
C GLY A 275 12.42 16.14 11.91
N GLY A 276 11.14 16.05 11.56
CA GLY A 276 10.64 15.93 10.18
C GLY A 276 10.43 14.48 9.71
N VAL A 277 10.94 13.49 10.45
CA VAL A 277 10.75 12.06 10.15
C VAL A 277 9.50 11.56 10.84
N LEU A 278 8.64 10.88 10.11
CA LEU A 278 7.40 10.33 10.66
C LEU A 278 7.75 9.25 11.71
N PRO A 279 7.31 9.38 12.98
CA PRO A 279 7.40 8.26 13.92
C PRO A 279 6.52 7.12 13.42
N ASP A 280 6.87 5.87 13.74
CA ASP A 280 6.08 4.71 13.28
C ASP A 280 5.08 4.17 14.31
N ASN A 281 5.03 4.76 15.50
CA ASN A 281 4.17 4.31 16.59
C ASN A 281 3.74 5.45 17.52
N VAL A 282 2.51 5.32 18.04
CA VAL A 282 1.92 6.24 19.03
C VAL A 282 1.11 5.42 20.03
N GLY A 283 1.32 5.61 21.32
CA GLY A 283 0.55 4.91 22.35
C GLY A 283 -0.87 5.43 22.54
N LEU A 284 -1.66 4.75 23.36
CA LEU A 284 -3.05 5.14 23.65
C LEU A 284 -3.14 6.48 24.41
N SER A 285 -2.05 6.93 25.04
CA SER A 285 -1.95 8.27 25.60
C SER A 285 -1.76 9.37 24.54
N GLY A 286 -1.47 9.02 23.28
CA GLY A 286 -1.07 9.96 22.24
C GLY A 286 0.43 10.26 22.20
N GLU A 287 1.21 9.70 23.13
CA GLU A 287 2.67 9.84 23.17
C GLU A 287 3.37 8.88 22.19
N VAL A 288 4.33 9.41 21.44
CA VAL A 288 5.20 8.61 20.55
C VAL A 288 6.11 7.72 21.41
N GLY A 289 6.23 6.44 21.06
CA GLY A 289 7.13 5.52 21.76
C GLY A 289 6.63 4.98 23.10
N GLU A 290 5.35 5.19 23.47
CA GLU A 290 4.81 4.80 24.80
C GLU A 290 5.10 3.34 25.15
N TYR A 291 4.93 2.42 24.19
CA TYR A 291 5.17 0.99 24.38
C TYR A 291 6.54 0.53 23.93
N LEU A 292 7.40 1.45 23.51
CA LEU A 292 8.72 1.21 22.93
C LEU A 292 9.82 1.97 23.68
N ALA A 293 9.60 2.25 24.98
CA ALA A 293 10.55 2.95 25.85
C ALA A 293 11.00 4.32 25.28
N GLY A 294 10.08 5.04 24.64
CA GLY A 294 10.33 6.34 24.03
C GLY A 294 10.97 6.28 22.63
N LYS A 295 11.19 5.09 22.06
CA LYS A 295 11.67 4.96 20.67
C LYS A 295 10.55 5.36 19.70
N TRP A 296 10.83 6.31 18.81
CA TRP A 296 9.93 6.74 17.74
C TRP A 296 9.80 5.72 16.59
N TYR A 297 10.59 4.64 16.66
CA TYR A 297 10.62 3.52 15.72
C TYR A 297 10.30 2.19 16.41
N GLY A 298 9.95 1.17 15.63
CA GLY A 298 9.70 -0.20 16.09
C GLY A 298 8.22 -0.60 16.10
N GLY A 299 7.33 0.22 15.53
CA GLY A 299 5.92 -0.11 15.28
C GLY A 299 5.73 -1.19 14.21
N LEU A 300 4.52 -1.72 14.12
CA LEU A 300 4.14 -2.71 13.10
C LEU A 300 4.23 -2.10 11.70
N TYR A 301 4.88 -2.80 10.76
CA TYR A 301 5.22 -2.27 9.43
C TYR A 301 5.96 -0.92 9.48
N GLY A 302 6.74 -0.74 10.55
CA GLY A 302 7.47 0.47 10.86
C GLY A 302 8.87 0.52 10.24
N TRP A 303 9.65 1.48 10.70
CA TRP A 303 11.03 1.71 10.27
C TRP A 303 11.94 0.50 10.54
N THR A 304 11.70 -0.20 11.65
CA THR A 304 12.54 -1.34 12.02
C THR A 304 12.14 -2.59 11.27
N TRP A 305 10.87 -2.92 11.11
CA TRP A 305 10.44 -4.20 10.57
C TRP A 305 9.03 -4.15 9.95
N PRO A 306 8.76 -4.87 8.86
CA PRO A 306 9.73 -5.62 8.06
C PRO A 306 10.40 -4.77 6.96
N HIS A 307 9.75 -3.69 6.49
CA HIS A 307 10.14 -3.04 5.23
C HIS A 307 10.57 -1.57 5.34
N GLY A 308 10.34 -0.90 6.47
CA GLY A 308 10.75 0.49 6.67
C GLY A 308 10.11 1.47 5.69
N PHE A 309 10.92 2.24 4.97
CA PHE A 309 10.49 3.32 4.09
C PHE A 309 9.48 2.86 3.03
N HIS A 310 9.52 1.61 2.59
CA HIS A 310 8.52 1.08 1.66
C HIS A 310 7.09 1.26 2.20
N ASN A 311 6.83 0.87 3.46
CA ASN A 311 5.53 1.04 4.09
C ASN A 311 5.28 2.46 4.60
N ILE A 312 6.28 3.06 5.27
CA ILE A 312 6.14 4.41 5.84
C ILE A 312 5.93 5.46 4.74
N GLY A 313 6.71 5.34 3.66
CA GLY A 313 6.58 6.16 2.47
C GLY A 313 5.20 5.99 1.84
N ALA A 314 4.79 4.76 1.53
CA ALA A 314 3.47 4.51 0.94
C ALA A 314 2.33 5.11 1.77
N ALA A 315 2.35 4.90 3.10
CA ALA A 315 1.34 5.44 4.02
C ALA A 315 1.30 6.97 4.03
N ALA A 316 2.47 7.62 4.08
CA ALA A 316 2.58 9.08 4.01
C ALA A 316 2.06 9.65 2.68
N PHE A 317 2.37 8.99 1.57
CA PHE A 317 1.96 9.39 0.22
C PHE A 317 0.46 9.27 0.02
N VAL A 318 -0.11 8.10 0.32
CA VAL A 318 -1.55 7.83 0.14
C VAL A 318 -2.38 8.79 0.98
N ALA A 319 -2.03 8.97 2.26
CA ALA A 319 -2.78 9.86 3.13
C ALA A 319 -2.69 11.33 2.73
N ALA A 320 -1.52 11.79 2.30
CA ALA A 320 -1.36 13.14 1.77
C ALA A 320 -2.11 13.34 0.45
N ALA A 321 -2.14 12.34 -0.43
CA ALA A 321 -2.91 12.38 -1.68
C ALA A 321 -4.41 12.48 -1.39
N ASN A 322 -4.94 11.62 -0.50
CA ASN A 322 -6.34 11.65 -0.08
C ASN A 322 -6.72 13.02 0.51
N ALA A 323 -5.91 13.53 1.44
CA ALA A 323 -6.13 14.85 2.04
C ALA A 323 -6.07 15.97 0.99
N PHE A 324 -5.07 15.96 0.10
CA PHE A 324 -4.90 16.98 -0.93
C PHE A 324 -6.04 16.97 -1.96
N VAL A 325 -6.45 15.81 -2.47
CA VAL A 325 -7.52 15.70 -3.48
C VAL A 325 -8.85 16.24 -2.94
N LEU A 326 -9.17 15.93 -1.68
CA LEU A 326 -10.44 16.31 -1.06
C LEU A 326 -10.45 17.76 -0.54
N THR A 327 -9.34 18.25 0.00
CA THR A 327 -9.26 19.60 0.60
C THR A 327 -8.71 20.66 -0.34
N ARG A 328 -7.97 20.25 -1.38
CA ARG A 328 -7.14 21.11 -2.25
C ARG A 328 -6.04 21.86 -1.50
N ASP A 329 -5.70 21.43 -0.29
CA ASP A 329 -4.67 22.05 0.52
C ASP A 329 -3.30 21.38 0.32
N ALA A 330 -2.43 22.05 -0.43
CA ALA A 330 -1.09 21.55 -0.75
C ALA A 330 -0.18 21.37 0.48
N ARG A 331 -0.55 21.90 1.66
CA ARG A 331 0.21 21.69 2.90
C ARG A 331 0.28 20.23 3.30
N PHE A 332 -0.72 19.41 2.95
CA PHE A 332 -0.67 17.96 3.22
C PHE A 332 0.44 17.25 2.45
N LEU A 333 0.78 17.74 1.25
CA LEU A 333 1.89 17.18 0.44
C LEU A 333 3.26 17.41 1.08
N ALA A 334 3.38 18.23 2.13
CA ALA A 334 4.61 18.33 2.91
C ALA A 334 4.98 17.00 3.57
N LEU A 335 3.99 16.18 3.96
CA LEU A 335 4.25 14.93 4.65
C LEU A 335 5.15 13.95 3.86
N PRO A 336 4.76 13.51 2.65
CA PRO A 336 5.61 12.65 1.83
C PRO A 336 6.89 13.36 1.36
N ARG A 337 6.84 14.68 1.11
CA ARG A 337 8.00 15.46 0.68
C ARG A 337 9.10 15.48 1.73
N ASP A 338 8.75 15.64 3.00
CA ASP A 338 9.69 15.65 4.10
C ASP A 338 10.27 14.25 4.36
N GLN A 339 9.48 13.18 4.19
CA GLN A 339 9.99 11.81 4.26
C GLN A 339 11.01 11.53 3.15
N LEU A 340 10.70 11.89 1.90
CA LEU A 340 11.63 11.80 0.77
C LEU A 340 12.92 12.59 1.05
N ARG A 341 12.80 13.85 1.48
CA ARG A 341 13.99 14.66 1.76
C ARG A 341 14.86 14.04 2.85
N ALA A 342 14.26 13.51 3.91
CA ALA A 342 14.99 12.90 5.01
C ALA A 342 15.81 11.69 4.57
N ILE A 343 15.18 10.71 3.90
CA ILE A 343 15.89 9.50 3.43
C ILE A 343 16.91 9.82 2.33
N MET A 344 16.59 10.74 1.42
CA MET A 344 17.50 11.14 0.36
C MET A 344 18.74 11.86 0.94
N GLY A 345 18.59 12.55 2.07
CA GLY A 345 19.71 13.14 2.82
C GLY A 345 20.70 12.12 3.38
N HIS A 346 20.31 10.84 3.47
CA HIS A 346 21.17 9.73 3.88
C HIS A 346 21.67 8.89 2.70
N GLY A 347 21.33 9.26 1.47
CA GLY A 347 21.70 8.46 0.32
C GLY A 347 23.17 8.58 -0.05
N GLU A 348 23.76 7.46 -0.48
CA GLU A 348 25.17 7.38 -0.82
C GLU A 348 25.43 6.43 -1.99
N MET A 349 26.53 6.66 -2.71
CA MET A 349 26.98 5.76 -3.76
C MET A 349 27.55 4.48 -3.14
N ARG A 350 27.00 3.33 -3.52
CA ARG A 350 27.46 2.01 -3.07
C ARG A 350 27.52 1.03 -4.23
N ASP A 351 28.38 0.05 -4.12
CA ASP A 351 28.28 -1.16 -4.95
C ASP A 351 27.06 -1.93 -4.45
N GLY A 352 26.03 -2.03 -5.29
CA GLY A 352 24.78 -2.68 -4.92
C GLY A 352 24.89 -4.20 -5.05
N ASP A 353 24.98 -4.92 -3.94
CA ASP A 353 24.72 -6.36 -3.90
C ASP A 353 23.23 -6.60 -3.58
N PRO A 354 22.43 -7.12 -4.52
CA PRO A 354 21.03 -7.45 -4.27
C PRO A 354 20.82 -8.38 -3.06
N SER A 355 21.80 -9.21 -2.69
CA SER A 355 21.69 -10.14 -1.56
C SER A 355 21.70 -9.44 -0.19
N ASP A 356 22.18 -8.20 -0.12
CA ASP A 356 22.19 -7.39 1.10
C ASP A 356 20.87 -6.60 1.31
N MET A 357 19.95 -6.63 0.34
CA MET A 357 18.72 -5.83 0.33
C MET A 357 17.48 -6.65 0.62
N THR A 358 16.67 -6.20 1.58
CA THR A 358 15.45 -6.94 1.95
C THR A 358 14.39 -6.97 0.85
N LEU A 359 14.37 -5.96 -0.03
CA LEU A 359 13.40 -5.84 -1.14
C LEU A 359 14.05 -5.91 -2.52
N HIS A 360 15.20 -6.56 -2.68
CA HIS A 360 15.92 -6.62 -3.98
C HIS A 360 15.06 -6.98 -5.19
N HIS A 361 14.07 -7.86 -5.00
CA HIS A 361 13.12 -8.28 -6.03
C HIS A 361 12.28 -7.12 -6.61
N HIS A 362 12.12 -6.00 -5.90
CA HIS A 362 11.44 -4.81 -6.40
C HIS A 362 12.32 -4.03 -7.40
N TRP A 363 13.65 -4.22 -7.36
CA TRP A 363 14.62 -3.39 -8.08
C TRP A 363 15.23 -4.09 -9.30
N ALA A 364 14.60 -5.17 -9.77
CA ALA A 364 15.12 -6.00 -10.86
C ALA A 364 15.43 -5.20 -12.13
N SER A 365 14.57 -4.24 -12.53
CA SER A 365 14.83 -3.39 -13.70
C SER A 365 16.00 -2.43 -13.50
N ILE A 366 16.16 -1.89 -12.29
CA ILE A 366 17.26 -0.99 -11.97
C ILE A 366 18.58 -1.75 -12.08
N PHE A 367 18.66 -2.94 -11.49
CA PHE A 367 19.86 -3.79 -11.60
C PHE A 367 20.10 -4.27 -13.03
N ALA A 368 19.04 -4.58 -13.80
CA ALA A 368 19.19 -4.92 -15.21
C ALA A 368 19.69 -3.75 -16.07
N ALA A 369 19.43 -2.51 -15.66
CA ALA A 369 19.87 -1.30 -16.36
C ALA A 369 21.27 -0.80 -15.95
N LEU A 370 21.86 -1.36 -14.89
CA LEU A 370 23.16 -0.97 -14.36
C LEU A 370 24.28 -1.84 -14.95
N ASP A 371 25.41 -1.22 -15.30
CA ASP A 371 26.63 -1.95 -15.65
C ASP A 371 27.35 -2.46 -14.39
N PRO A 372 28.01 -3.63 -14.44
CA PRO A 372 28.90 -4.07 -13.36
C PRO A 372 29.98 -3.01 -13.03
N PRO A 373 30.27 -2.73 -11.75
CA PRO A 373 29.89 -3.49 -10.54
C PRO A 373 28.56 -3.05 -9.88
N HIS A 374 27.57 -2.57 -10.66
CA HIS A 374 26.26 -2.09 -10.19
C HIS A 374 26.35 -0.97 -9.14
N THR A 375 27.36 -0.11 -9.25
CA THR A 375 27.49 1.04 -8.37
C THR A 375 26.37 2.04 -8.64
N THR A 376 25.49 2.23 -7.68
CA THR A 376 24.35 3.15 -7.78
C THR A 376 24.14 3.89 -6.46
N TRP A 377 23.29 4.92 -6.49
CA TRP A 377 22.94 5.68 -5.31
C TRP A 377 21.82 4.97 -4.55
N LEU A 378 22.10 4.63 -3.29
CA LEU A 378 21.18 3.89 -2.42
C LEU A 378 20.80 4.73 -1.21
N ILE A 379 19.58 4.55 -0.72
CA ILE A 379 19.05 5.19 0.49
C ILE A 379 18.75 4.13 1.55
N PRO A 380 18.85 4.44 2.85
CA PRO A 380 18.44 3.50 3.88
C PRO A 380 16.92 3.36 3.87
N TYR A 381 16.43 2.12 3.84
CA TYR A 381 15.00 1.85 4.00
C TYR A 381 14.63 1.74 5.48
N ARG A 382 15.53 1.27 6.34
CA ARG A 382 15.18 0.87 7.71
C ARG A 382 15.98 1.62 8.77
N TYR A 383 15.40 1.73 9.96
CA TYR A 383 16.03 2.34 11.13
C TYR A 383 15.82 1.45 12.36
N GLY A 384 16.85 1.32 13.19
CA GLY A 384 16.79 0.57 14.44
C GLY A 384 17.81 1.08 15.47
N ASP A 385 18.09 0.28 16.49
CA ASP A 385 19.01 0.66 17.58
C ASP A 385 20.42 1.03 17.07
N GLY A 386 20.84 0.48 15.93
CA GLY A 386 22.12 0.78 15.27
C GLY A 386 22.11 1.95 14.29
N GLY A 387 20.98 2.66 14.14
CA GLY A 387 20.79 3.73 13.16
C GLY A 387 20.20 3.25 11.83
N TRP A 388 20.48 3.99 10.74
CA TRP A 388 19.99 3.73 9.40
C TRP A 388 20.69 2.52 8.74
N PHE A 389 19.92 1.60 8.18
CA PHE A 389 20.42 0.37 7.53
C PHE A 389 19.51 -0.07 6.36
N ASP A 390 19.85 -1.20 5.72
CA ASP A 390 19.13 -1.78 4.57
C ASP A 390 19.06 -0.79 3.41
N TYR A 391 20.22 -0.51 2.80
CA TYR A 391 20.34 0.51 1.75
C TYR A 391 19.88 -0.07 0.41
N GLN A 392 18.91 0.58 -0.22
CA GLN A 392 18.26 0.11 -1.44
C GLN A 392 18.02 1.27 -2.42
N PRO A 393 17.77 1.01 -3.71
CA PRO A 393 17.39 2.04 -4.67
C PRO A 393 16.11 2.75 -4.26
N LEU A 394 16.04 4.07 -4.42
CA LEU A 394 14.78 4.83 -4.31
C LEU A 394 13.97 4.64 -5.60
N PRO A 395 12.77 4.05 -5.57
CA PRO A 395 11.98 3.89 -6.77
C PRO A 395 11.52 5.26 -7.29
N PRO A 396 11.59 5.49 -8.62
CA PRO A 396 11.10 6.73 -9.22
C PRO A 396 9.63 7.01 -8.95
N SER A 397 8.83 5.98 -8.64
CA SER A 397 7.40 6.10 -8.36
C SER A 397 7.06 7.11 -7.25
N TYR A 398 7.86 7.19 -6.18
CA TYR A 398 7.61 8.17 -5.10
C TYR A 398 7.76 9.63 -5.56
N PRO A 399 8.94 10.10 -6.01
CA PRO A 399 9.09 11.51 -6.43
C PRO A 399 8.22 11.86 -7.65
N ILE A 400 8.00 10.90 -8.56
CA ILE A 400 7.12 11.10 -9.72
C ILE A 400 5.65 11.27 -9.27
N SER A 401 5.16 10.44 -8.35
CA SER A 401 3.79 10.57 -7.83
C SER A 401 3.60 11.88 -7.07
N LEU A 402 4.60 12.32 -6.28
CA LEU A 402 4.55 13.61 -5.59
C LEU A 402 4.43 14.76 -6.58
N TRP A 403 5.27 14.75 -7.62
CA TRP A 403 5.24 15.74 -8.68
C TRP A 403 3.92 15.71 -9.47
N ALA A 404 3.38 14.53 -9.79
CA ALA A 404 2.11 14.41 -10.50
C ALA A 404 0.94 15.03 -9.72
N LEU A 405 0.98 14.98 -8.38
CA LEU A 405 -0.01 15.63 -7.52
C LEU A 405 0.24 17.14 -7.37
N SER A 406 1.49 17.56 -7.18
CA SER A 406 1.81 18.94 -6.83
C SER A 406 2.01 19.86 -8.03
N MET A 407 2.48 19.30 -9.14
CA MET A 407 3.07 20.00 -10.29
C MET A 407 4.14 21.04 -9.91
N ALA A 408 4.74 20.91 -8.72
CA ALA A 408 5.69 21.88 -8.18
C ALA A 408 7.09 21.68 -8.77
N LEU A 409 7.76 22.79 -9.08
CA LEU A 409 9.12 22.76 -9.65
C LEU A 409 10.12 22.04 -8.73
N GLY A 410 10.01 22.22 -7.41
CA GLY A 410 10.89 21.55 -6.44
C GLY A 410 10.74 20.02 -6.44
N ASP A 411 9.54 19.51 -6.71
CA ASP A 411 9.31 18.06 -6.80
C ASP A 411 9.84 17.51 -8.12
N ALA A 412 9.72 18.27 -9.22
CA ALA A 412 10.37 17.93 -10.49
C ALA A 412 11.90 17.86 -10.37
N GLN A 413 12.50 18.81 -9.63
CA GLN A 413 13.95 18.81 -9.37
C GLN A 413 14.41 17.57 -8.60
N ALA A 414 13.59 17.03 -7.69
CA ALA A 414 13.92 15.79 -6.99
C ALA A 414 13.99 14.58 -7.94
N ILE A 415 13.11 14.53 -8.95
CA ILE A 415 13.15 13.49 -10.00
C ILE A 415 14.42 13.63 -10.84
N THR A 416 14.76 14.84 -11.28
CA THR A 416 15.99 15.10 -12.03
C THR A 416 17.23 14.70 -11.22
N HIS A 417 17.29 15.07 -9.94
CA HIS A 417 18.38 14.68 -9.06
C HIS A 417 18.49 13.16 -8.93
N LEU A 418 17.37 12.46 -8.68
CA LEU A 418 17.36 10.99 -8.59
C LEU A 418 17.88 10.34 -9.88
N ARG A 419 17.46 10.85 -11.05
CA ARG A 419 17.93 10.37 -12.35
C ARG A 419 19.44 10.58 -12.52
N GLU A 420 19.98 11.72 -12.10
CA GLU A 420 21.41 12.03 -12.19
C GLU A 420 22.25 11.11 -11.29
N VAL A 421 21.81 10.87 -10.05
CA VAL A 421 22.58 10.05 -9.09
C VAL A 421 22.40 8.54 -9.28
N GLY A 422 21.29 8.09 -9.89
CA GLY A 422 20.98 6.67 -10.06
C GLY A 422 21.93 5.91 -10.99
N ARG A 423 22.62 6.59 -11.92
CA ARG A 423 23.60 5.99 -12.86
C ARG A 423 23.08 4.87 -13.78
N TYR A 424 21.78 4.82 -14.04
CA TYR A 424 21.19 3.93 -15.04
C TYR A 424 20.38 4.72 -16.07
N ASP A 425 20.23 4.17 -17.28
CA ASP A 425 19.49 4.84 -18.34
C ASP A 425 17.98 4.66 -18.15
N TRP A 426 17.31 5.75 -17.77
CA TRP A 426 15.85 5.80 -17.57
C TRP A 426 15.04 5.56 -18.84
N ARG A 427 15.65 5.51 -20.03
CA ARG A 427 14.94 5.22 -21.28
C ARG A 427 14.73 3.72 -21.52
N GLN A 428 15.47 2.87 -20.80
CA GLN A 428 15.37 1.42 -20.96
C GLN A 428 14.00 0.92 -20.50
N VAL A 429 13.43 0.00 -21.27
CA VAL A 429 12.13 -0.63 -21.02
C VAL A 429 12.35 -2.13 -20.83
N PHE A 430 11.78 -2.70 -19.78
CA PHE A 430 11.94 -4.11 -19.44
C PHE A 430 10.57 -4.80 -19.37
N ALA A 431 10.49 -6.06 -19.81
CA ALA A 431 9.33 -6.92 -19.57
C ALA A 431 9.28 -7.34 -18.09
N MET A 432 8.68 -6.52 -17.24
CA MET A 432 8.50 -6.83 -15.82
C MET A 432 7.28 -6.12 -15.24
N ARG A 433 6.85 -6.59 -14.06
CA ARG A 433 5.91 -5.90 -13.18
C ARG A 433 6.39 -6.07 -11.75
N THR A 434 6.31 -5.02 -10.95
CA THR A 434 6.57 -5.10 -9.51
C THR A 434 5.34 -5.61 -8.76
N LYS A 435 5.41 -5.70 -7.42
CA LYS A 435 4.26 -6.09 -6.59
C LYS A 435 3.06 -5.16 -6.82
N GLU A 436 3.33 -3.88 -7.06
CA GLU A 436 2.34 -2.82 -7.22
C GLU A 436 1.77 -2.72 -8.66
N ASP A 437 1.96 -3.75 -9.49
CA ASP A 437 1.68 -3.73 -10.94
C ASP A 437 2.30 -2.49 -11.65
N SER A 438 3.50 -2.10 -11.19
CA SER A 438 4.21 -0.86 -11.56
C SER A 438 5.64 -1.15 -12.06
N GLY A 439 6.52 -0.14 -12.04
CA GLY A 439 7.96 -0.30 -12.31
C GLY A 439 8.46 0.33 -13.61
N HIS A 440 7.61 1.09 -14.30
CA HIS A 440 7.90 1.72 -15.60
C HIS A 440 7.90 3.26 -15.53
N GLU A 441 8.00 3.83 -14.33
CA GLU A 441 7.86 5.28 -14.13
C GLU A 441 9.03 6.06 -14.72
N ALA A 442 10.26 5.51 -14.67
CA ALA A 442 11.44 6.11 -15.30
C ALA A 442 11.30 6.25 -16.84
N PRO A 443 10.98 5.17 -17.60
CA PRO A 443 10.79 5.30 -19.04
C PRO A 443 9.51 6.09 -19.40
N TRP A 444 8.46 6.02 -18.60
CA TRP A 444 7.29 6.90 -18.75
C TRP A 444 7.63 8.39 -18.56
N PHE A 445 8.43 8.73 -17.55
CA PHE A 445 8.84 10.12 -17.31
C PHE A 445 9.70 10.66 -18.44
N THR A 446 10.62 9.85 -18.99
CA THR A 446 11.43 10.26 -20.15
C THR A 446 10.60 10.39 -21.43
N PHE A 447 9.51 9.62 -21.58
CA PHE A 447 8.53 9.84 -22.64
C PHE A 447 7.84 11.21 -22.51
N LEU A 448 7.38 11.58 -21.30
CA LEU A 448 6.79 12.90 -21.06
C LEU A 448 7.77 14.05 -21.34
N ALA A 449 9.07 13.83 -21.10
CA ALA A 449 10.13 14.78 -21.43
C ALA A 449 10.49 14.83 -22.94
N GLY A 450 9.92 13.95 -23.77
CA GLY A 450 10.22 13.84 -25.21
C GLY A 450 11.54 13.13 -25.52
N GLU A 451 12.16 12.49 -24.53
CA GLU A 451 13.46 11.80 -24.65
C GLU A 451 13.32 10.30 -24.94
N ASN A 452 12.10 9.77 -24.83
CA ASN A 452 11.78 8.36 -25.12
C ASN A 452 10.48 8.23 -25.93
N PRO A 453 10.40 8.77 -27.16
CA PRO A 453 9.15 8.86 -27.92
C PRO A 453 8.53 7.50 -28.29
N GLU A 454 9.35 6.45 -28.38
CA GLU A 454 8.91 5.09 -28.72
C GLU A 454 8.39 4.29 -27.51
N TYR A 455 8.56 4.82 -26.27
CA TYR A 455 8.18 4.13 -25.04
C TYR A 455 6.78 3.52 -25.08
N PRO A 456 5.70 4.24 -25.47
CA PRO A 456 4.36 3.67 -25.44
C PRO A 456 4.23 2.43 -26.33
N VAL A 457 4.92 2.39 -27.46
CA VAL A 457 4.93 1.21 -28.35
C VAL A 457 5.79 0.10 -27.74
N THR A 458 6.97 0.43 -27.23
CA THR A 458 7.91 -0.55 -26.65
C THR A 458 7.32 -1.27 -25.43
N ILE A 459 6.65 -0.55 -24.52
CA ILE A 459 6.06 -1.17 -23.32
C ILE A 459 4.87 -2.06 -23.67
N LEU A 460 4.01 -1.64 -24.59
CA LEU A 460 2.88 -2.45 -25.04
C LEU A 460 3.35 -3.73 -25.76
N ALA A 461 4.46 -3.65 -26.49
CA ALA A 461 5.06 -4.83 -27.12
C ALA A 461 5.64 -5.85 -26.12
N GLN A 462 5.86 -5.48 -24.85
CA GLN A 462 6.25 -6.44 -23.80
C GLN A 462 5.07 -7.28 -23.28
N ALA A 463 3.83 -6.87 -23.57
CA ALA A 463 2.61 -7.56 -23.14
C ALA A 463 2.13 -8.63 -24.14
N CYS A 464 2.78 -8.73 -25.30
CA CYS A 464 2.53 -9.72 -26.36
C CYS A 464 3.65 -10.75 -26.38
#